data_AF-A0A812JV12-F1
#
_entry.id   AF-A0A812JV12-F1
#
_cell.length_a   1.000
_cell.length_b   1.000
_cell.length_c   1.000
_cell.angle_alpha   90.00
_cell.angle_beta   90.00
_cell.angle_gamma   90.00
#
_symmetry.space_group_name_H-M   'P 1'
#
loop_
_entity.id
_entity.type
_entity.pdbx_description
1 polymer ?
#
loop_
_entity_poly.entity_id
_entity_poly.type
_entity_poly.pdbx_seq_one_letter_code
_entity_poly.pdbx_strand_id
1 'polypeptide(L)'
;MTGDGVNDAPALKQADIGIAMGIAGTEVAKEASDMVLADDNFTSIVAAVEEGRSIYNNMKAFIRYMISSNVGEVAAIFITAALGVPEGLTPVQLLWVNLVTDGPPATALGFNPPDLDVMKKAPRRKDDALISVWSYVRYFVVGAYVGCAVVGIFMYWFILDVNPDGHSLVNLEQLLTWGNCQQWKDFRVNDWNGMSFSSDPCSYFTEGKVKASTLSLTVLVVIEMLNAFNALSEDGSLVQMPPWANPYLIVAASISIGCHFVILYVPGLATIFGVVPLTLHDWLLVLAFSFPVILIDEILKFIGRSTSQAALREKDKDA
;
A
#
# COMPACT_ATOMS: atom_id res chain seq x y z
N MET A 1 30.41 9.04 -19.03
CA MET A 1 31.39 9.52 -20.03
C MET A 1 30.68 10.57 -20.86
N THR A 2 31.34 11.66 -21.26
CA THR A 2 30.79 12.65 -22.21
C THR A 2 31.61 12.61 -23.49
N GLY A 3 30.98 12.74 -24.66
CA GLY A 3 31.69 12.73 -25.94
C GLY A 3 30.84 13.32 -27.08
N ASP A 4 31.49 13.66 -28.18
CA ASP A 4 30.86 14.27 -29.35
C ASP A 4 31.33 13.60 -30.66
N GLY A 5 32.48 12.92 -30.64
CA GLY A 5 33.07 12.27 -31.81
C GLY A 5 32.80 10.77 -31.93
N VAL A 6 33.01 10.25 -33.15
CA VAL A 6 32.97 8.79 -33.46
C VAL A 6 34.00 8.02 -32.61
N ASN A 7 35.13 8.66 -32.30
CA ASN A 7 36.18 8.12 -31.44
C ASN A 7 35.74 7.93 -29.98
N ASP A 8 34.71 8.65 -29.53
CA ASP A 8 34.19 8.52 -28.16
C ASP A 8 33.15 7.40 -28.03
N ALA A 9 32.61 6.90 -29.15
CA ALA A 9 31.55 5.90 -29.16
C ALA A 9 31.86 4.64 -28.33
N PRO A 10 33.09 4.05 -28.36
CA PRO A 10 33.40 2.90 -27.50
C PRO A 10 33.33 3.25 -26.00
N ALA A 11 33.80 4.44 -25.62
CA ALA A 11 33.82 4.88 -24.22
C ALA A 11 32.42 5.30 -23.73
N LEU A 12 31.62 5.91 -24.61
CA LEU A 12 30.21 6.21 -24.34
C LEU A 12 29.43 4.93 -24.06
N LYS A 13 29.64 3.89 -24.89
CA LYS A 13 28.94 2.61 -24.74
C LYS A 13 29.39 1.79 -23.53
N GLN A 14 30.65 1.95 -23.10
CA GLN A 14 31.19 1.25 -21.94
C GLN A 14 30.82 1.91 -20.60
N ALA A 15 30.50 3.21 -20.61
CA ALA A 15 30.10 3.91 -19.41
C ALA A 15 28.74 3.42 -18.89
N ASP A 16 28.53 3.48 -17.57
CA ASP A 16 27.20 3.21 -16.98
C ASP A 16 26.12 4.16 -17.54
N ILE A 17 26.52 5.39 -17.87
CA ILE A 17 25.73 6.38 -18.63
C ILE A 17 26.68 7.12 -19.59
N GLY A 18 26.46 6.94 -20.89
CA GLY A 18 27.08 7.73 -21.96
C GLY A 18 26.26 8.98 -22.27
N ILE A 19 26.91 10.15 -22.38
CA ILE A 19 26.26 11.44 -22.65
C ILE A 19 26.86 12.07 -23.91
N ALA A 20 26.05 12.30 -24.94
CA ALA A 20 26.49 12.93 -26.18
C ALA A 20 26.02 14.38 -26.32
N MET A 21 26.78 15.18 -27.08
CA MET A 21 26.39 16.54 -27.47
C MET A 21 25.33 16.49 -28.59
N GLY A 22 24.27 17.29 -28.46
CA GLY A 22 23.16 17.33 -29.39
C GLY A 22 23.43 18.17 -30.64
N ILE A 23 24.10 19.32 -30.48
CA ILE A 23 24.38 20.26 -31.59
C ILE A 23 25.72 19.93 -32.24
N ALA A 24 26.80 19.87 -31.46
CA ALA A 24 28.15 19.61 -31.96
C ALA A 24 28.43 18.11 -32.19
N GLY A 25 27.66 17.22 -31.58
CA GLY A 25 27.93 15.78 -31.62
C GLY A 25 27.60 15.11 -32.96
N THR A 26 28.45 14.17 -33.34
CA THR A 26 28.24 13.25 -34.47
C THR A 26 27.07 12.30 -34.19
N GLU A 27 26.36 11.88 -35.23
CA GLU A 27 25.24 10.92 -35.08
C GLU A 27 25.69 9.60 -34.46
N VAL A 28 26.91 9.15 -34.74
CA VAL A 28 27.47 7.94 -34.12
C VAL A 28 27.65 8.11 -32.60
N ALA A 29 28.07 9.29 -32.13
CA ALA A 29 28.18 9.56 -30.70
C ALA A 29 26.80 9.58 -30.03
N LYS A 30 25.79 10.20 -30.66
CA LYS A 30 24.41 10.24 -30.16
C LYS A 30 23.78 8.84 -30.09
N GLU A 31 23.99 8.01 -31.11
CA GLU A 31 23.48 6.64 -31.15
C GLU A 31 24.19 5.72 -30.14
N ALA A 32 25.46 6.00 -29.83
CA ALA A 32 26.22 5.26 -28.82
C ALA A 32 25.90 5.65 -27.37
N SER A 33 25.30 6.83 -27.14
CA SER A 33 24.99 7.38 -25.81
C SER A 33 23.60 7.01 -25.28
N ASP A 34 23.43 7.03 -23.95
CA ASP A 34 22.13 6.83 -23.28
C ASP A 34 21.36 8.15 -23.09
N MET A 35 22.05 9.28 -23.13
CA MET A 35 21.50 10.62 -22.96
C MET A 35 22.14 11.61 -23.94
N VAL A 36 21.34 12.51 -24.51
CA VAL A 36 21.81 13.54 -25.45
C VAL A 36 21.48 14.93 -24.90
N LEU A 37 22.47 15.81 -24.83
CA LEU A 37 22.31 17.20 -24.42
C LEU A 37 21.82 18.03 -25.60
N ALA A 38 20.51 18.25 -25.70
CA ALA A 38 19.91 18.98 -26.81
C ALA A 38 20.43 20.42 -26.98
N ASP A 39 20.96 21.01 -25.89
CA ASP A 39 21.45 22.38 -25.82
C ASP A 39 22.98 22.49 -25.69
N ASP A 40 23.71 21.37 -25.74
CA ASP A 40 25.16 21.30 -25.53
C ASP A 40 25.63 21.94 -24.20
N ASN A 41 24.75 22.01 -23.20
CA ASN A 41 25.06 22.64 -21.92
C ASN A 41 25.37 21.60 -20.85
N PHE A 42 26.59 21.66 -20.30
CA PHE A 42 26.99 20.79 -19.19
C PHE A 42 26.15 20.98 -17.92
N THR A 43 25.52 22.15 -17.72
CA THR A 43 24.58 22.36 -16.59
C THR A 43 23.40 21.38 -16.65
N SER A 44 22.96 20.98 -17.85
CA SER A 44 21.88 20.01 -18.04
C SER A 44 22.23 18.63 -17.47
N ILE A 45 23.52 18.27 -17.42
CA ILE A 45 23.98 17.04 -16.74
C ILE A 45 23.73 17.14 -15.23
N VAL A 46 24.01 18.29 -14.62
CA VAL A 46 23.81 18.49 -13.17
C VAL A 46 22.32 18.41 -12.84
N ALA A 47 21.47 19.06 -13.64
CA ALA A 47 20.02 18.98 -13.51
C ALA A 47 19.50 17.54 -13.68
N ALA A 48 20.03 16.78 -14.65
CA ALA A 48 19.66 15.39 -14.85
C ALA A 48 20.10 14.48 -13.69
N VAL A 49 21.25 14.76 -13.05
CA VAL A 49 21.68 14.04 -11.84
C VAL A 49 20.78 14.35 -10.66
N GLU A 50 20.39 15.61 -10.47
CA GLU A 50 19.43 16.02 -9.44
C GLU A 50 18.08 15.31 -9.62
N GLU A 51 17.54 15.32 -10.84
CA GLU A 51 16.28 14.65 -11.17
C GLU A 51 16.39 13.14 -11.00
N GLY A 52 17.49 12.52 -11.43
CA GLY A 52 17.73 11.08 -11.27
C GLY A 52 17.77 10.65 -9.79
N ARG A 53 18.33 11.49 -8.90
CA ARG A 53 18.30 11.24 -7.46
C ARG A 53 16.89 11.36 -6.88
N SER A 54 16.12 12.35 -7.33
CA SER A 54 14.71 12.53 -6.94
C SER A 54 13.86 11.32 -7.34
N ILE A 55 13.92 10.92 -8.62
CA ILE A 55 13.21 9.76 -9.16
C ILE A 55 13.54 8.50 -8.37
N TYR A 56 14.82 8.29 -8.02
CA TYR A 56 15.23 7.13 -7.24
C TYR A 56 14.64 7.11 -5.82
N ASN A 57 14.59 8.25 -5.14
CA ASN A 57 13.98 8.36 -3.81
C ASN A 57 12.47 8.11 -3.87
N ASN A 58 11.80 8.65 -4.90
CA ASN A 58 10.39 8.41 -5.16
C ASN A 58 10.13 6.92 -5.50
N MET A 59 11.04 6.30 -6.27
CA MET A 59 11.01 4.86 -6.56
C MET A 59 11.03 4.03 -5.28
N LYS A 60 11.94 4.35 -4.36
CA LYS A 60 11.99 3.68 -3.06
C LYS A 60 10.68 3.85 -2.29
N ALA A 61 10.07 5.03 -2.29
CA ALA A 61 8.80 5.26 -1.61
C ALA A 61 7.68 4.36 -2.14
N PHE A 62 7.45 4.32 -3.45
CA PHE A 62 6.37 3.49 -4.00
C PHE A 62 6.65 1.98 -3.87
N ILE A 63 7.90 1.53 -4.08
CA ILE A 63 8.25 0.10 -3.95
C ILE A 63 7.95 -0.38 -2.52
N ARG A 64 8.28 0.44 -1.53
CA ARG A 64 8.03 0.13 -0.12
C ARG A 64 6.55 0.13 0.21
N TYR A 65 5.78 1.08 -0.33
CA TYR A 65 4.32 1.08 -0.22
C TYR A 65 3.73 -0.22 -0.77
N MET A 66 4.07 -0.60 -2.01
CA MET A 66 3.56 -1.83 -2.62
C MET A 66 3.95 -3.10 -1.84
N ILE A 67 5.19 -3.18 -1.35
CA ILE A 67 5.61 -4.33 -0.53
C ILE A 67 4.85 -4.37 0.80
N SER A 68 4.65 -3.22 1.44
CA SER A 68 3.90 -3.13 2.70
C SER A 68 2.45 -3.59 2.53
N SER A 69 1.79 -3.16 1.44
CA SER A 69 0.41 -3.56 1.10
C SER A 69 0.33 -5.09 0.96
N ASN A 70 1.17 -5.66 0.10
CA ASN A 70 1.22 -7.11 -0.12
C ASN A 70 1.50 -7.92 1.17
N VAL A 71 2.37 -7.43 2.06
CA VAL A 71 2.61 -8.09 3.35
C VAL A 71 1.36 -8.09 4.22
N GLY A 72 0.57 -7.00 4.21
CA GLY A 72 -0.71 -6.91 4.90
C GLY A 72 -1.77 -7.87 4.36
N GLU A 73 -1.90 -7.96 3.03
CA GLU A 73 -2.82 -8.90 2.38
C GLU A 73 -2.47 -10.36 2.69
N VAL A 74 -1.18 -10.72 2.59
CA VAL A 74 -0.69 -12.06 2.95
C VAL A 74 -0.95 -12.35 4.42
N ALA A 75 -0.72 -11.38 5.31
CA ALA A 75 -1.03 -11.53 6.73
C ALA A 75 -2.53 -11.76 6.96
N ALA A 76 -3.42 -11.03 6.26
CA ALA A 76 -4.87 -11.20 6.37
C ALA A 76 -5.30 -12.63 5.97
N ILE A 77 -4.83 -13.12 4.82
CA ILE A 77 -5.12 -14.48 4.35
C ILE A 77 -4.57 -15.51 5.32
N PHE A 78 -3.32 -15.34 5.77
CA PHE A 78 -2.68 -16.27 6.69
C PHE A 78 -3.41 -16.35 8.04
N ILE A 79 -3.78 -15.20 8.63
CA ILE A 79 -4.50 -15.15 9.91
C ILE A 79 -5.90 -15.77 9.76
N THR A 80 -6.60 -15.47 8.67
CA THR A 80 -7.92 -16.07 8.36
C THR A 80 -7.82 -17.60 8.32
N ALA A 81 -6.85 -18.12 7.57
CA ALA A 81 -6.64 -19.57 7.43
C ALA A 81 -6.15 -20.22 8.74
N ALA A 82 -5.26 -19.55 9.49
CA ALA A 82 -4.73 -20.06 10.75
C ALA A 82 -5.80 -20.15 11.85
N LEU A 83 -6.74 -19.20 11.88
CA LEU A 83 -7.87 -19.22 12.80
C LEU A 83 -9.00 -20.17 12.34
N GLY A 84 -8.99 -20.58 11.07
CA GLY A 84 -10.04 -21.43 10.51
C GLY A 84 -11.38 -20.71 10.31
N VAL A 85 -11.41 -19.37 10.29
CA VAL A 85 -12.62 -18.60 9.99
C VAL A 85 -12.93 -18.65 8.49
N PRO A 86 -14.18 -18.40 8.05
CA PRO A 86 -14.50 -18.33 6.63
C PRO A 86 -13.64 -17.28 5.91
N GLU A 87 -13.32 -17.53 4.63
CA GLU A 87 -12.51 -16.61 3.84
C GLU A 87 -13.18 -15.21 3.77
N GLY A 88 -12.46 -14.19 4.27
CA GLY A 88 -12.95 -12.82 4.33
C GLY A 88 -12.81 -12.07 3.00
N LEU A 89 -11.76 -12.35 2.24
CA LEU A 89 -11.46 -11.70 0.97
C LEU A 89 -11.37 -12.71 -0.16
N THR A 90 -12.01 -12.43 -1.29
CA THR A 90 -11.91 -13.26 -2.49
C THR A 90 -10.71 -12.85 -3.35
N PRO A 91 -10.14 -13.76 -4.16
CA PRO A 91 -9.03 -13.42 -5.06
C PRO A 91 -9.37 -12.28 -6.04
N VAL A 92 -10.63 -12.18 -6.48
CA VAL A 92 -11.09 -11.11 -7.38
C VAL A 92 -11.03 -9.75 -6.70
N GLN A 93 -11.40 -9.69 -5.41
CA GLN A 93 -11.31 -8.47 -4.61
C GLN A 93 -9.85 -8.05 -4.41
N LEU A 94 -8.95 -8.97 -4.09
CA LEU A 94 -7.51 -8.69 -3.92
C LEU A 94 -6.84 -8.23 -5.23
N LEU A 95 -7.21 -8.82 -6.37
CA LEU A 95 -6.71 -8.38 -7.67
C LEU A 95 -7.15 -6.95 -7.99
N TRP A 96 -8.38 -6.59 -7.64
CA TRP A 96 -8.86 -5.23 -7.80
C TRP A 96 -8.13 -4.24 -6.90
N VAL A 97 -7.86 -4.61 -5.64
CA VAL A 97 -7.10 -3.77 -4.71
C VAL A 97 -5.71 -3.48 -5.28
N ASN A 98 -4.95 -4.53 -5.56
CA ASN A 98 -3.57 -4.42 -6.04
C ASN A 98 -3.42 -3.66 -7.37
N LEU A 99 -4.39 -3.83 -8.30
CA LEU A 99 -4.29 -3.22 -9.63
C LEU A 99 -4.91 -1.82 -9.69
N VAL A 100 -6.08 -1.64 -9.08
CA VAL A 100 -6.92 -0.45 -9.31
C VAL A 100 -6.91 0.50 -8.12
N THR A 101 -6.97 0.01 -6.89
CA THR A 101 -6.95 0.93 -5.73
C THR A 101 -5.54 1.37 -5.39
N ASP A 102 -4.56 0.48 -5.43
CA ASP A 102 -3.18 0.76 -5.00
C ASP A 102 -2.31 1.32 -6.12
N GLY A 103 -2.66 1.02 -7.38
CA GLY A 103 -1.94 1.49 -8.57
C GLY A 103 -1.84 3.03 -8.68
N PRO A 104 -2.96 3.78 -8.58
CA PRO A 104 -2.91 5.24 -8.66
C PRO A 104 -2.08 5.89 -7.54
N PRO A 105 -2.23 5.55 -6.24
CA PRO A 105 -1.38 6.09 -5.18
C PRO A 105 0.08 5.71 -5.34
N ALA A 106 0.39 4.47 -5.75
CA ALA A 106 1.77 4.05 -6.02
C ALA A 106 2.42 4.90 -7.13
N THR A 107 1.66 5.19 -8.18
CA THR A 107 2.12 6.07 -9.28
C THR A 107 2.28 7.51 -8.80
N ALA A 108 1.36 8.00 -7.97
CA ALA A 108 1.41 9.34 -7.42
C ALA A 108 2.61 9.60 -6.50
N LEU A 109 3.05 8.59 -5.74
CA LEU A 109 4.30 8.64 -4.96
C LEU A 109 5.54 8.84 -5.84
N GLY A 110 5.46 8.45 -7.12
CA GLY A 110 6.48 8.76 -8.14
C GLY A 110 6.68 10.27 -8.37
N PHE A 111 5.67 11.09 -8.07
CA PHE A 111 5.68 12.54 -8.23
C PHE A 111 5.87 13.30 -6.90
N ASN A 112 6.45 12.65 -5.89
CA ASN A 112 6.82 13.33 -4.65
C ASN A 112 7.86 14.44 -4.92
N PRO A 113 7.78 15.56 -4.19
CA PRO A 113 8.77 16.64 -4.33
C PRO A 113 10.17 16.15 -3.90
N PRO A 114 11.25 16.63 -4.55
CA PRO A 114 12.62 16.29 -4.17
C PRO A 114 12.96 16.83 -2.77
N ASP A 115 13.81 16.09 -2.05
CA ASP A 115 14.39 16.59 -0.80
C ASP A 115 15.27 17.84 -1.08
N LEU A 116 15.14 18.87 -0.24
CA LEU A 116 15.94 20.11 -0.33
C LEU A 116 17.47 19.89 -0.23
N ASP A 117 17.88 18.73 0.28
CA ASP A 117 19.29 18.35 0.47
C ASP A 117 19.75 17.25 -0.49
N VAL A 118 18.98 16.94 -1.54
CA VAL A 118 19.26 15.85 -2.49
C VAL A 118 20.64 15.97 -3.14
N MET A 119 21.08 17.19 -3.47
CA MET A 119 22.40 17.45 -4.06
C MET A 119 23.53 17.59 -3.03
N LYS A 120 23.20 17.76 -1.74
CA LYS A 120 24.19 17.82 -0.65
C LYS A 120 24.65 16.42 -0.21
N LYS A 121 23.83 15.40 -0.42
CA LYS A 121 24.15 14.00 -0.12
C LYS A 121 25.21 13.47 -1.11
N ALA A 122 26.10 12.62 -0.62
CA ALA A 122 27.06 11.91 -1.49
C ALA A 122 26.32 10.96 -2.45
N PRO A 123 26.91 10.62 -3.62
CA PRO A 123 26.35 9.60 -4.51
C PRO A 123 26.13 8.28 -3.75
N ARG A 124 24.95 7.68 -3.95
CA ARG A 124 24.60 6.37 -3.38
C ARG A 124 25.58 5.30 -3.85
N ARG A 125 25.86 4.32 -2.99
CA ARG A 125 26.66 3.16 -3.40
C ARG A 125 25.80 2.16 -4.16
N LYS A 126 26.39 1.46 -5.13
CA LYS A 126 25.67 0.46 -5.96
C LYS A 126 25.11 -0.69 -5.09
N ASP A 127 25.75 -0.99 -3.96
CA ASP A 127 25.38 -2.05 -3.01
C ASP A 127 24.40 -1.61 -1.90
N ASP A 128 23.95 -0.34 -1.88
CA ASP A 128 22.97 0.08 -0.87
C ASP A 128 21.64 -0.62 -1.11
N ALA A 129 21.15 -1.34 -0.09
CA ALA A 129 19.87 -2.00 -0.13
C ALA A 129 18.72 -1.00 -0.36
N LEU A 130 17.69 -1.43 -1.09
CA LEU A 130 16.48 -0.64 -1.29
C LEU A 130 15.69 -0.47 0.02
N ILE A 131 15.72 -1.50 0.88
CA ILE A 131 14.96 -1.59 2.13
C ILE A 131 15.94 -1.91 3.26
N SER A 132 15.98 -1.07 4.29
CA SER A 132 16.78 -1.32 5.50
C SER A 132 16.10 -2.37 6.40
N VAL A 133 16.88 -3.02 7.26
CA VAL A 133 16.34 -3.99 8.24
C VAL A 133 15.26 -3.35 9.12
N TRP A 134 15.47 -2.10 9.54
CA TRP A 134 14.46 -1.34 10.30
C TRP A 134 13.17 -1.13 9.50
N SER A 135 13.29 -0.76 8.21
CA SER A 135 12.13 -0.64 7.33
C SER A 135 11.37 -1.95 7.21
N TYR A 136 12.07 -3.09 7.13
CA TYR A 136 11.45 -4.41 7.07
C TYR A 136 10.63 -4.70 8.34
N VAL A 137 11.20 -4.45 9.52
CA VAL A 137 10.49 -4.60 10.80
C VAL A 137 9.25 -3.71 10.83
N ARG A 138 9.36 -2.45 10.39
CA ARG A 138 8.23 -1.51 10.32
C ARG A 138 7.10 -2.06 9.44
N TYR A 139 7.39 -2.48 8.22
CA TYR A 139 6.38 -3.01 7.31
C TYR A 139 5.78 -4.33 7.79
N PHE A 140 6.55 -5.15 8.50
CA PHE A 140 6.01 -6.34 9.13
C PHE A 140 5.01 -6.02 10.24
N VAL A 141 5.29 -5.02 11.08
CA VAL A 141 4.36 -4.56 12.13
C VAL A 141 3.10 -3.95 11.53
N VAL A 142 3.25 -3.07 10.53
CA VAL A 142 2.12 -2.46 9.82
C VAL A 142 1.29 -3.53 9.12
N GLY A 143 1.92 -4.45 8.38
CA GLY A 143 1.22 -5.55 7.69
C GLY A 143 0.53 -6.51 8.65
N ALA A 144 1.14 -6.84 9.79
CA ALA A 144 0.48 -7.63 10.84
C ALA A 144 -0.76 -6.91 11.38
N TYR A 145 -0.70 -5.58 11.56
CA TYR A 145 -1.87 -4.79 11.93
C TYR A 145 -2.95 -4.81 10.84
N VAL A 146 -2.59 -4.63 9.57
CA VAL A 146 -3.55 -4.71 8.44
C VAL A 146 -4.27 -6.06 8.46
N GLY A 147 -3.51 -7.16 8.56
CA GLY A 147 -4.07 -8.51 8.63
C GLY A 147 -5.02 -8.69 9.82
N CYS A 148 -4.62 -8.24 11.00
CA CYS A 148 -5.47 -8.27 12.20
C CYS A 148 -6.71 -7.38 12.08
N ALA A 149 -6.63 -6.23 11.42
CA ALA A 149 -7.76 -5.31 11.25
C ALA A 149 -8.79 -5.88 10.26
N VAL A 150 -8.33 -6.43 9.14
CA VAL A 150 -9.17 -7.06 8.11
C VAL A 150 -9.92 -8.28 8.66
N VAL A 151 -9.22 -9.15 9.40
CA VAL A 151 -9.85 -10.33 10.04
C VAL A 151 -10.66 -9.91 11.27
N GLY A 152 -10.19 -8.90 12.01
CA GLY A 152 -10.85 -8.39 13.20
C GLY A 152 -12.23 -7.82 12.90
N ILE A 153 -12.37 -7.00 11.84
CA ILE A 153 -13.68 -6.46 11.45
C ILE A 153 -14.63 -7.56 10.94
N PHE A 154 -14.09 -8.59 10.26
CA PHE A 154 -14.85 -9.75 9.83
C PHE A 154 -15.46 -10.50 11.02
N MET A 155 -14.64 -10.80 12.02
CA MET A 155 -15.07 -11.47 13.24
C MET A 155 -15.98 -10.59 14.09
N TYR A 156 -15.73 -9.28 14.12
CA TYR A 156 -16.58 -8.32 14.82
C TYR A 156 -18.01 -8.35 14.30
N TRP A 157 -18.19 -8.39 12.97
CA TRP A 157 -19.51 -8.50 12.35
C TRP A 157 -20.28 -9.75 12.82
N PHE A 158 -19.61 -10.91 12.89
CA PHE A 158 -20.26 -12.15 13.30
C PHE A 158 -20.58 -12.23 14.80
N ILE A 159 -19.79 -11.59 15.68
CA ILE A 159 -19.83 -11.86 17.13
C ILE A 159 -20.43 -10.69 17.92
N LEU A 160 -20.14 -9.45 17.52
CA LEU A 160 -20.36 -8.27 18.36
C LEU A 160 -21.19 -7.17 17.69
N ASP A 161 -21.44 -7.25 16.39
CA ASP A 161 -22.15 -6.20 15.67
C ASP A 161 -23.66 -6.23 15.96
N VAL A 162 -24.09 -5.60 17.06
CA VAL A 162 -25.50 -5.57 17.50
C VAL A 162 -26.35 -4.60 16.66
N ASN A 163 -26.15 -4.58 15.35
CA ASN A 163 -26.80 -3.67 14.41
C ASN A 163 -28.12 -4.23 13.81
N PRO A 164 -28.99 -3.34 13.30
CA PRO A 164 -30.40 -3.64 13.02
C PRO A 164 -30.67 -4.36 11.69
N ASP A 165 -29.66 -4.83 10.97
CA ASP A 165 -29.84 -5.49 9.67
C ASP A 165 -30.52 -6.87 9.78
N GLY A 166 -30.70 -7.37 11.02
CA GLY A 166 -31.40 -8.62 11.30
C GLY A 166 -30.52 -9.86 11.24
N HIS A 167 -29.21 -9.71 11.00
CA HIS A 167 -28.26 -10.82 11.01
C HIS A 167 -28.16 -11.45 12.41
N SER A 168 -27.72 -12.71 12.46
CA SER A 168 -27.58 -13.44 13.72
C SER A 168 -26.15 -13.42 14.22
N LEU A 169 -26.00 -13.10 15.50
CA LEU A 169 -24.73 -13.20 16.20
C LEU A 169 -24.40 -14.68 16.45
N VAL A 170 -23.15 -15.04 16.24
CA VAL A 170 -22.61 -16.37 16.47
C VAL A 170 -21.53 -16.33 17.54
N ASN A 171 -21.35 -17.44 18.24
CA ASN A 171 -20.27 -17.55 19.21
C ASN A 171 -18.91 -17.69 18.50
N LEU A 172 -17.84 -17.27 19.17
CA LEU A 172 -16.47 -17.40 18.65
C LEU A 172 -16.14 -18.86 18.30
N GLU A 173 -16.53 -19.82 19.14
CA GLU A 173 -16.31 -21.24 18.87
C GLU A 173 -17.01 -21.71 17.59
N GLN A 174 -18.23 -21.24 17.34
CA GLN A 174 -18.97 -21.54 16.11
C GLN A 174 -18.26 -20.93 14.91
N LEU A 175 -17.80 -19.69 14.99
CA LEU A 175 -17.10 -19.05 13.87
C LEU A 175 -15.78 -19.75 13.51
N LEU A 176 -15.01 -20.19 14.50
CA LEU A 176 -13.73 -20.89 14.28
C LEU A 176 -13.92 -22.35 13.84
N THR A 177 -15.05 -22.96 14.17
CA THR A 177 -15.37 -24.37 13.81
C THR A 177 -16.50 -24.48 12.79
N TRP A 178 -16.72 -23.44 11.99
CA TRP A 178 -17.80 -23.35 11.01
C TRP A 178 -17.81 -24.52 10.01
N GLY A 179 -16.64 -25.10 9.69
CA GLY A 179 -16.53 -26.29 8.84
C GLY A 179 -17.25 -27.54 9.38
N ASN A 180 -17.50 -27.61 10.70
CA ASN A 180 -18.25 -28.67 11.34
C ASN A 180 -19.74 -28.35 11.52
N CYS A 181 -20.23 -27.26 10.91
CA CYS A 181 -21.60 -26.76 11.12
C CYS A 181 -22.69 -27.83 10.90
N GLN A 182 -22.50 -28.75 9.95
CA GLN A 182 -23.45 -29.85 9.68
C GLN A 182 -23.70 -30.77 10.90
N GLN A 183 -22.80 -30.78 11.89
CA GLN A 183 -22.93 -31.59 13.10
C GLN A 183 -23.76 -30.89 14.19
N TRP A 184 -24.01 -29.58 14.08
CA TRP A 184 -24.74 -28.81 15.08
C TRP A 184 -26.25 -28.97 14.89
N LYS A 185 -26.92 -29.57 15.88
CA LYS A 185 -28.35 -29.89 15.78
C LYS A 185 -29.29 -28.70 16.06
N ASP A 186 -28.82 -27.74 16.86
CA ASP A 186 -29.64 -26.61 17.34
C ASP A 186 -29.18 -25.26 16.75
N PHE A 187 -28.39 -25.27 15.68
CA PHE A 187 -27.93 -24.03 15.04
C PHE A 187 -29.04 -23.45 14.14
N ARG A 188 -29.46 -22.23 14.45
CA ARG A 188 -30.43 -21.47 13.65
C ARG A 188 -29.97 -20.03 13.56
N VAL A 189 -30.18 -19.45 12.40
CA VAL A 189 -29.90 -18.05 12.11
C VAL A 189 -31.13 -17.41 11.45
N ASN A 190 -31.24 -16.10 11.59
CA ASN A 190 -32.30 -15.30 10.99
C ASN A 190 -32.02 -15.10 9.50
N ASP A 191 -33.10 -14.99 8.73
CA ASP A 191 -33.02 -14.59 7.33
C ASP A 191 -32.46 -13.17 7.22
N TRP A 192 -31.52 -12.97 6.31
CA TRP A 192 -30.77 -11.72 6.18
C TRP A 192 -30.54 -11.38 4.71
N ASN A 193 -30.66 -10.09 4.37
CA ASN A 193 -30.41 -9.56 3.01
C ASN A 193 -31.18 -10.30 1.89
N GLY A 194 -32.41 -10.74 2.17
CA GLY A 194 -33.25 -11.48 1.21
C GLY A 194 -32.87 -12.95 1.04
N MET A 195 -31.90 -13.46 1.79
CA MET A 195 -31.52 -14.87 1.83
C MET A 195 -32.23 -15.58 2.98
N SER A 196 -32.79 -16.76 2.70
CA SER A 196 -33.44 -17.61 3.70
C SER A 196 -32.50 -18.73 4.13
N PHE A 197 -32.20 -18.79 5.42
CA PHE A 197 -31.31 -19.80 6.02
C PHE A 197 -32.09 -20.93 6.71
N SER A 198 -33.42 -20.94 6.59
CA SER A 198 -34.29 -21.92 7.25
C SER A 198 -34.06 -23.38 6.79
N SER A 199 -33.65 -23.59 5.53
CA SER A 199 -33.38 -24.93 4.98
C SER A 199 -31.96 -25.41 5.20
N ASP A 200 -30.99 -24.50 5.14
CA ASP A 200 -29.56 -24.78 5.38
C ASP A 200 -28.92 -23.63 6.18
N PRO A 201 -28.93 -23.72 7.52
CA PRO A 201 -28.33 -22.70 8.39
C PRO A 201 -26.83 -22.50 8.17
N CYS A 202 -26.12 -23.52 7.66
CA CYS A 202 -24.67 -23.47 7.48
C CYS A 202 -24.25 -22.57 6.31
N SER A 203 -25.14 -22.35 5.34
CA SER A 203 -24.93 -21.40 4.24
C SER A 203 -24.75 -19.95 4.71
N TYR A 204 -25.05 -19.65 5.98
CA TYR A 204 -24.76 -18.36 6.61
C TYR A 204 -23.27 -18.01 6.60
N PHE A 205 -22.39 -19.00 6.79
CA PHE A 205 -20.94 -18.78 6.79
C PHE A 205 -20.33 -18.68 5.39
N THR A 206 -21.07 -19.06 4.34
CA THR A 206 -20.60 -19.06 2.95
C THR A 206 -21.25 -17.95 2.12
N GLU A 207 -22.57 -17.83 2.14
CA GLU A 207 -23.34 -16.83 1.39
C GLU A 207 -23.69 -15.63 2.28
N GLY A 208 -23.98 -15.85 3.56
CA GLY A 208 -24.30 -14.78 4.52
C GLY A 208 -23.11 -13.88 4.87
N LYS A 209 -21.87 -14.32 4.64
CA LYS A 209 -20.66 -13.55 4.98
C LYS A 209 -20.42 -12.30 4.11
N VAL A 210 -21.21 -12.09 3.05
CA VAL A 210 -20.97 -11.04 2.04
C VAL A 210 -20.77 -9.65 2.66
N LYS A 211 -21.52 -9.32 3.73
CA LYS A 211 -21.32 -8.04 4.44
C LYS A 211 -20.01 -8.00 5.21
N ALA A 212 -19.66 -9.05 5.97
CA ALA A 212 -18.38 -9.15 6.65
C ALA A 212 -17.19 -9.07 5.66
N SER A 213 -17.29 -9.75 4.53
CA SER A 213 -16.30 -9.66 3.45
C SER A 213 -16.20 -8.25 2.86
N THR A 214 -17.32 -7.55 2.71
CA THR A 214 -17.32 -6.15 2.24
C THR A 214 -16.67 -5.21 3.25
N LEU A 215 -16.91 -5.42 4.56
CA LEU A 215 -16.26 -4.67 5.63
C LEU A 215 -14.75 -4.89 5.62
N SER A 216 -14.30 -6.14 5.50
CA SER A 216 -12.88 -6.51 5.36
C SER A 216 -12.22 -5.85 4.16
N LEU A 217 -12.86 -5.89 2.99
CA LEU A 217 -12.37 -5.23 1.78
C LEU A 217 -12.26 -3.72 1.96
N THR A 218 -13.28 -3.11 2.56
CA THR A 218 -13.30 -1.65 2.76
C THR A 218 -12.25 -1.20 3.77
N VAL A 219 -12.03 -1.98 4.86
CA VAL A 219 -10.93 -1.72 5.79
C VAL A 219 -9.58 -1.81 5.09
N LEU A 220 -9.36 -2.84 4.27
CA LEU A 220 -8.12 -2.97 3.50
C LEU A 220 -7.89 -1.73 2.61
N VAL A 221 -8.87 -1.35 1.79
CA VAL A 221 -8.77 -0.19 0.89
C VAL A 221 -8.51 1.11 1.67
N VAL A 222 -9.23 1.34 2.77
CA VAL A 222 -9.04 2.56 3.57
C VAL A 222 -7.66 2.58 4.24
N ILE A 223 -7.21 1.45 4.81
CA ILE A 223 -5.87 1.32 5.37
C ILE A 223 -4.80 1.61 4.32
N GLU A 224 -4.94 1.07 3.10
CA GLU A 224 -3.95 1.31 2.04
C GLU A 224 -3.88 2.76 1.61
N MET A 225 -5.01 3.49 1.58
CA MET A 225 -4.98 4.94 1.32
C MET A 225 -4.26 5.70 2.44
N LEU A 226 -4.48 5.33 3.70
CA LEU A 226 -3.78 5.92 4.83
C LEU A 226 -2.28 5.58 4.81
N ASN A 227 -1.94 4.35 4.43
CA ASN A 227 -0.57 3.89 4.30
C ASN A 227 0.17 4.57 3.14
N ALA A 228 -0.53 4.90 2.05
CA ALA A 228 0.02 5.70 0.97
C ALA A 228 0.44 7.11 1.44
N PHE A 229 -0.35 7.74 2.32
CA PHE A 229 0.05 9.01 2.95
C PHE A 229 1.23 8.84 3.91
N ASN A 230 1.30 7.74 4.66
CA ASN A 230 2.49 7.40 5.45
C ASN A 230 3.72 7.22 4.57
N ALA A 231 3.58 6.68 3.35
CA ALA A 231 4.68 6.46 2.42
C ALA A 231 5.22 7.74 1.76
N LEU A 232 4.58 8.90 1.97
CA LEU A 232 5.05 10.21 1.51
C LEU A 232 6.47 10.53 2.02
N SER A 233 6.80 10.01 3.20
CA SER A 233 8.07 10.26 3.89
C SER A 233 8.58 9.01 4.58
N GLU A 234 9.86 8.66 4.39
CA GLU A 234 10.46 7.52 5.09
C GLU A 234 10.59 7.77 6.59
N ASP A 235 11.23 8.88 6.95
CA ASP A 235 11.59 9.20 8.33
C ASP A 235 10.85 10.42 8.87
N GLY A 236 10.45 11.36 8.01
CA GLY A 236 9.69 12.55 8.39
C GLY A 236 8.26 12.20 8.83
N SER A 237 7.78 12.93 9.82
CA SER A 237 6.41 12.84 10.34
C SER A 237 5.40 13.37 9.32
N LEU A 238 4.18 12.84 9.31
CA LEU A 238 3.05 13.46 8.59
C LEU A 238 2.79 14.92 9.02
N VAL A 239 3.21 15.31 10.23
CA VAL A 239 3.10 16.70 10.69
C VAL A 239 4.15 17.60 10.01
N GLN A 240 5.32 17.05 9.67
CA GLN A 240 6.40 17.78 9.00
C GLN A 240 6.21 17.80 7.49
N MET A 241 5.78 16.67 6.92
CA MET A 241 5.44 16.52 5.51
C MET A 241 3.94 16.22 5.40
N PRO A 242 3.10 17.26 5.32
CA PRO A 242 1.66 17.06 5.32
C PRO A 242 1.18 16.45 4.00
N PRO A 243 0.00 15.80 3.98
CA PRO A 243 -0.54 15.14 2.78
C PRO A 243 -0.66 16.04 1.54
N TRP A 244 -0.84 17.36 1.73
CA TRP A 244 -0.93 18.33 0.63
C TRP A 244 0.41 18.70 0.00
N ALA A 245 1.54 18.20 0.52
CA ALA A 245 2.84 18.36 -0.14
C ALA A 245 2.90 17.66 -1.51
N ASN A 246 2.12 16.59 -1.68
CA ASN A 246 1.90 15.95 -2.98
C ASN A 246 0.40 15.98 -3.35
N PRO A 247 -0.06 16.98 -4.15
CA PRO A 247 -1.46 17.05 -4.56
C PRO A 247 -1.86 15.88 -5.47
N TYR A 248 -0.92 15.29 -6.22
CA TYR A 248 -1.20 14.12 -7.05
C TYR A 248 -1.59 12.92 -6.20
N LEU A 249 -0.99 12.75 -5.01
CA LEU A 249 -1.34 11.67 -4.08
C LEU A 249 -2.76 11.82 -3.54
N ILE A 250 -3.19 13.05 -3.21
CA ILE A 250 -4.57 13.32 -2.78
C ILE A 250 -5.56 12.98 -3.89
N VAL A 251 -5.27 13.41 -5.13
CA VAL A 251 -6.12 13.12 -6.28
C VAL A 251 -6.18 11.62 -6.54
N ALA A 252 -5.04 10.92 -6.51
CA ALA A 252 -4.98 9.48 -6.69
C ALA A 252 -5.76 8.73 -5.61
N ALA A 253 -5.58 9.07 -4.33
CA ALA A 253 -6.34 8.47 -3.23
C ALA A 253 -7.84 8.74 -3.36
N SER A 254 -8.23 9.94 -3.80
CA SER A 254 -9.64 10.29 -4.04
C SER A 254 -10.24 9.47 -5.19
N ILE A 255 -9.48 9.24 -6.27
CA ILE A 255 -9.88 8.37 -7.38
C ILE A 255 -10.03 6.93 -6.90
N SER A 256 -9.07 6.40 -6.13
CA SER A 256 -9.12 5.03 -5.60
C SER A 256 -10.32 4.80 -4.69
N ILE A 257 -10.59 5.75 -3.77
CA ILE A 257 -11.79 5.73 -2.93
C ILE A 257 -13.06 5.85 -3.78
N GLY A 258 -13.06 6.72 -4.80
CA GLY A 258 -14.18 6.85 -5.75
C GLY A 258 -14.49 5.55 -6.49
N CYS A 259 -13.46 4.86 -6.99
CA CYS A 259 -13.57 3.53 -7.59
C CYS A 259 -14.13 2.51 -6.60
N HIS A 260 -13.73 2.58 -5.33
CA HIS A 260 -14.30 1.73 -4.27
C HIS A 260 -15.80 2.00 -4.04
N PHE A 261 -16.22 3.26 -4.02
CA PHE A 261 -17.65 3.60 -3.97
C PHE A 261 -18.41 3.05 -5.19
N VAL A 262 -17.82 3.10 -6.38
CA VAL A 262 -18.43 2.57 -7.61
C VAL A 262 -18.68 1.07 -7.49
N ILE A 263 -17.74 0.27 -6.96
CA ILE A 263 -17.97 -1.18 -6.80
C ILE A 263 -19.04 -1.50 -5.74
N LEU A 264 -19.17 -0.67 -4.70
CA LEU A 264 -20.13 -0.90 -3.60
C LEU A 264 -21.57 -0.54 -3.98
N TYR A 265 -21.77 0.52 -4.75
CA TYR A 265 -23.11 1.11 -4.96
C TYR A 265 -23.65 0.91 -6.38
N VAL A 266 -22.85 0.43 -7.34
CA VAL A 266 -23.33 0.05 -8.68
C VAL A 266 -23.72 -1.43 -8.69
N PRO A 267 -25.02 -1.79 -8.86
CA PRO A 267 -25.50 -3.16 -8.67
C PRO A 267 -24.79 -4.22 -9.52
N GLY A 268 -24.47 -3.92 -10.79
CA GLY A 268 -23.78 -4.87 -11.67
C GLY A 268 -22.35 -5.18 -11.22
N LEU A 269 -21.63 -4.20 -10.68
CA LEU A 269 -20.29 -4.41 -10.12
C LEU A 269 -20.37 -5.10 -8.76
N ALA A 270 -21.32 -4.70 -7.91
CA ALA A 270 -21.54 -5.29 -6.61
C ALA A 270 -21.77 -6.82 -6.69
N THR A 271 -22.51 -7.29 -7.70
CA THR A 271 -22.71 -8.73 -7.95
C THR A 271 -21.44 -9.45 -8.41
N ILE A 272 -20.57 -8.81 -9.20
CA ILE A 272 -19.33 -9.41 -9.69
C ILE A 272 -18.32 -9.57 -8.56
N PHE A 273 -18.22 -8.56 -7.70
CA PHE A 273 -17.28 -8.53 -6.58
C PHE A 273 -17.82 -9.21 -5.32
N GLY A 274 -19.11 -9.61 -5.30
CA GLY A 274 -19.76 -10.20 -4.14
C GLY A 274 -19.74 -9.26 -2.94
N VAL A 275 -20.16 -8.01 -3.14
CA VAL A 275 -20.19 -6.95 -2.11
C VAL A 275 -21.58 -6.36 -1.93
N VAL A 276 -21.82 -5.78 -0.75
CA VAL A 276 -23.09 -5.12 -0.41
C VAL A 276 -22.88 -3.65 -0.04
N PRO A 277 -23.86 -2.77 -0.27
CA PRO A 277 -23.74 -1.37 0.11
C PRO A 277 -23.58 -1.24 1.63
N LEU A 278 -22.64 -0.39 2.05
CA LEU A 278 -22.38 -0.11 3.46
C LEU A 278 -23.23 1.06 3.97
N THR A 279 -23.71 0.94 5.21
CA THR A 279 -24.41 1.99 5.94
C THR A 279 -23.44 2.96 6.59
N LEU A 280 -23.94 4.08 7.13
CA LEU A 280 -23.10 5.05 7.83
C LEU A 280 -22.43 4.44 9.08
N HIS A 281 -23.11 3.52 9.78
CA HIS A 281 -22.52 2.83 10.91
C HIS A 281 -21.32 1.97 10.46
N ASP A 282 -21.49 1.20 9.38
CA ASP A 282 -20.44 0.36 8.82
C ASP A 282 -19.19 1.19 8.47
N TRP A 283 -19.39 2.38 7.88
CA TRP A 283 -18.30 3.30 7.59
C TRP A 283 -17.59 3.83 8.84
N LEU A 284 -18.31 4.10 9.93
CA LEU A 284 -17.69 4.48 11.20
C LEU A 284 -16.85 3.33 11.78
N LEU A 285 -17.34 2.10 11.69
CA LEU A 285 -16.61 0.90 12.10
C LEU A 285 -15.33 0.71 11.27
N VAL A 286 -15.45 0.83 9.94
CA VAL A 286 -14.31 0.79 9.02
C VAL A 286 -13.26 1.82 9.40
N LEU A 287 -13.66 3.07 9.63
CA LEU A 287 -12.74 4.13 10.03
C LEU A 287 -12.08 3.86 11.38
N ALA A 288 -12.81 3.31 12.35
CA ALA A 288 -12.27 2.95 13.66
C ALA A 288 -11.19 1.85 13.56
N PHE A 289 -11.37 0.86 12.68
CA PHE A 289 -10.39 -0.20 12.44
C PHE A 289 -9.24 0.24 11.52
N SER A 290 -9.41 1.30 10.72
CA SER A 290 -8.40 1.71 9.74
C SER A 290 -7.48 2.82 10.27
N PHE A 291 -8.04 3.80 10.98
CA PHE A 291 -7.31 4.98 11.44
C PHE A 291 -6.05 4.70 12.29
N PRO A 292 -6.02 3.69 13.19
CA PRO A 292 -4.84 3.44 14.01
C PRO A 292 -3.57 3.09 13.21
N VAL A 293 -3.66 2.72 11.92
CA VAL A 293 -2.47 2.51 11.06
C VAL A 293 -1.57 3.74 11.00
N ILE A 294 -2.16 4.95 10.98
CA ILE A 294 -1.40 6.21 10.98
C ILE A 294 -0.63 6.34 12.29
N LEU A 295 -1.30 6.10 13.41
CA LEU A 295 -0.67 6.22 14.74
C LEU A 295 0.46 5.21 14.91
N ILE A 296 0.26 3.97 14.46
CA ILE A 296 1.28 2.91 14.51
C ILE A 296 2.50 3.33 13.69
N ASP A 297 2.33 3.74 12.44
CA ASP A 297 3.46 4.13 11.59
C ASP A 297 4.18 5.38 12.11
N GLU A 298 3.43 6.35 12.64
CA GLU A 298 3.98 7.58 13.20
C GLU A 298 4.85 7.30 14.46
N ILE A 299 4.41 6.36 15.31
CA ILE A 299 5.22 5.86 16.44
C ILE A 299 6.47 5.13 15.94
N LEU A 300 6.35 4.27 14.92
CA LEU A 300 7.49 3.53 14.36
C LEU A 300 8.51 4.47 13.70
N LYS A 301 8.07 5.51 13.00
CA LYS A 301 8.92 6.59 12.48
C LYS A 301 9.62 7.34 13.62
N PHE A 302 8.89 7.68 14.69
CA PHE A 302 9.48 8.35 15.84
C PHE A 302 10.59 7.51 16.51
N ILE A 303 10.36 6.21 16.68
CA ILE A 303 11.37 5.28 17.21
C ILE A 303 12.58 5.23 16.27
N GLY A 304 12.37 5.06 14.96
CA GLY A 304 13.45 5.02 13.97
C GLY A 304 14.34 6.27 13.99
N ARG A 305 13.72 7.46 14.04
CA ARG A 305 14.45 8.74 14.17
C ARG A 305 15.29 8.80 15.44
N SER A 306 14.71 8.39 16.57
CA SER A 306 15.37 8.46 17.88
C SER A 306 16.58 7.54 17.96
N THR A 307 16.47 6.32 17.45
CA THR A 307 17.57 5.34 17.43
C THR A 307 18.69 5.77 16.48
N SER A 308 18.35 6.31 15.30
CA SER A 308 19.33 6.82 14.33
C SER A 308 20.12 8.02 14.88
N GLN A 309 19.45 8.97 15.53
CA GLN A 309 20.12 10.10 16.18
C GLN A 309 21.00 9.67 17.37
N ALA A 310 20.59 8.67 18.14
CA ALA A 310 21.41 8.13 19.22
C ALA A 310 22.70 7.49 18.70
N ALA A 311 22.60 6.69 17.63
CA ALA A 311 23.75 6.05 17.00
C ALA A 311 24.75 7.06 16.38
N LEU A 312 24.25 8.16 15.80
CA LEU A 312 25.10 9.25 15.31
C LEU A 312 25.84 9.95 16.46
N ARG A 313 25.15 10.22 17.57
CA ARG A 313 25.76 10.85 18.76
C ARG A 313 26.81 9.96 19.45
N GLU A 314 26.69 8.64 19.35
CA GLU A 314 27.73 7.73 19.85
C GLU A 314 28.97 7.75 18.95
N LYS A 315 28.79 7.72 17.62
CA LYS A 315 29.91 7.84 16.68
C LYS A 315 30.68 9.15 16.81
N ASP A 316 29.98 10.26 17.06
CA ASP A 316 30.59 11.57 17.29
C ASP A 316 31.33 11.66 18.65
N LYS A 317 31.06 10.75 19.59
CA LYS A 317 31.81 10.66 20.86
C LYS A 317 33.07 9.80 20.76
N ASP A 318 33.09 8.87 19.81
CA ASP A 318 34.21 7.94 19.58
C ASP A 318 35.22 8.46 18.53
N ALA A 319 34.92 9.59 17.87
CA ALA A 319 35.76 10.28 16.88
C ALA A 319 36.51 11.48 17.50
#